data_AF-A0A3C0FYG8-F1
#
_entry.id   AF-A0A3C0FYG8-F1
#
_cell.length_a   1.000
_cell.length_b   1.000
_cell.length_c   1.000
_cell.angle_alpha   90.00
_cell.angle_beta   90.00
_cell.angle_gamma   90.00
#
_symmetry.space_group_name_H-M   'P 1'
#
loop_
_entity.id
_entity.type
_entity.pdbx_description
1 polymer ?
#
loop_
_entity_poly.entity_id
_entity_poly.type
_entity_poly.pdbx_seq_one_letter_code
_entity_poly.pdbx_strand_id
1 'polypeptide(L)'
;MGKHLKKMRKQIMKTNKTLYLNSAFETKSYKKGSKSLNIAGYANTITKDRAGDVVTAQAWAKGVENYRRNPVLLYQHKHDNPIGRVDKITVDKKGIFVEAAVSEAAEKNHGVQTLIKDGALKSFSVGFRVKDGKYNSNDDTMMITDVEL
;
A
#
# COMPACT_ATOMS: atom_id res chain seq x y z
N MET A 1 24.49 21.89 -14.66
CA MET A 1 23.82 20.67 -14.12
C MET A 1 23.32 20.77 -12.67
N GLY A 2 24.10 21.25 -11.69
CA GLY A 2 23.80 21.02 -10.26
C GLY A 2 22.58 21.74 -9.63
N LYS A 3 22.12 22.88 -10.19
CA LYS A 3 20.96 23.60 -9.64
C LYS A 3 19.62 22.93 -9.96
N HIS A 4 19.53 22.22 -11.09
CA HIS A 4 18.29 21.56 -11.53
C HIS A 4 18.03 20.26 -10.75
N LEU A 5 19.07 19.44 -10.53
CA LEU A 5 18.99 18.26 -9.64
C LEU A 5 18.64 18.63 -8.19
N LYS A 6 19.20 19.73 -7.65
CA LYS A 6 18.84 20.22 -6.31
C LYS A 6 17.38 20.67 -6.23
N LYS A 7 16.84 21.26 -7.30
CA LYS A 7 15.42 21.68 -7.37
C LYS A 7 14.49 20.46 -7.45
N MET A 8 14.82 19.44 -8.25
CA MET A 8 14.08 18.17 -8.30
C MET A 8 14.12 17.40 -6.97
N ARG A 9 15.29 17.28 -6.33
CA ARG A 9 15.40 16.68 -4.97
C ARG A 9 14.56 17.43 -3.93
N LYS A 10 14.53 18.76 -3.98
CA LYS A 10 13.73 19.58 -3.05
C LYS A 10 12.23 19.48 -3.33
N GLN A 11 11.83 19.21 -4.57
CA GLN A 11 10.43 18.94 -4.96
C GLN A 11 9.96 17.57 -4.44
N ILE A 12 10.80 16.53 -4.58
CA ILE A 12 10.54 15.16 -4.06
C ILE A 12 10.33 15.17 -2.53
N MET A 13 11.14 15.93 -1.78
CA MET A 13 11.04 16.01 -0.31
C MET A 13 9.80 16.79 0.21
N LYS A 14 9.07 17.51 -0.65
CA LYS A 14 7.91 18.34 -0.26
C LYS A 14 6.55 17.75 -0.63
N THR A 15 6.51 16.62 -1.34
CA THR A 15 5.25 15.99 -1.76
C THR A 15 4.80 14.93 -0.77
N ASN A 16 3.68 15.18 -0.08
CA ASN A 16 2.82 14.11 0.44
C ASN A 16 2.16 13.41 -0.76
N LYS A 17 2.93 12.58 -1.46
CA LYS A 17 2.43 11.84 -2.61
C LYS A 17 1.78 10.55 -2.09
N THR A 18 0.46 10.57 -1.94
CA THR A 18 -0.32 9.33 -1.74
C THR A 18 -0.32 8.57 -3.06
N LEU A 19 0.46 7.49 -3.15
CA LEU A 19 0.55 6.66 -4.35
C LEU A 19 -0.46 5.51 -4.27
N TYR A 20 -1.49 5.58 -5.11
CA TYR A 20 -2.50 4.54 -5.24
C TYR A 20 -2.01 3.43 -6.17
N LEU A 21 -1.27 2.49 -5.58
CA LEU A 21 -0.89 1.22 -6.19
C LEU A 21 -2.01 0.23 -5.96
N ASN A 22 -2.50 -0.42 -7.01
CA ASN A 22 -3.57 -1.41 -6.94
C ASN A 22 -3.02 -2.77 -7.36
N SER A 23 -2.94 -3.72 -6.44
CA SER A 23 -2.59 -5.12 -6.73
C SER A 23 -3.68 -6.05 -6.21
N ALA A 24 -4.01 -7.06 -7.00
CA ALA A 24 -5.11 -7.97 -6.70
C ALA A 24 -4.86 -8.73 -5.40
N PHE A 25 -5.94 -8.95 -4.62
CA PHE A 25 -5.91 -9.82 -3.45
C PHE A 25 -6.89 -10.98 -3.59
N GLU A 26 -6.67 -12.03 -2.81
CA GLU A 26 -7.47 -13.25 -2.77
C GLU A 26 -8.19 -13.37 -1.42
N THR A 27 -9.37 -13.97 -1.41
CA THR A 27 -10.10 -14.31 -0.18
C THR A 27 -9.57 -15.62 0.40
N LYS A 28 -9.03 -15.62 1.62
CA LYS A 28 -8.36 -16.80 2.20
C LYS A 28 -9.28 -17.79 2.91
N SER A 29 -10.37 -17.34 3.54
CA SER A 29 -11.37 -18.22 4.16
C SER A 29 -12.58 -17.44 4.68
N TYR A 30 -13.73 -18.13 4.69
CA TYR A 30 -14.94 -17.72 5.41
C TYR A 30 -15.37 -18.89 6.29
N LYS A 31 -15.21 -18.80 7.62
CA LYS A 31 -15.84 -19.77 8.53
C LYS A 31 -17.31 -19.38 8.68
N LYS A 32 -18.25 -20.31 8.49
CA LYS A 32 -19.67 -20.08 8.76
C LYS A 32 -19.82 -19.69 10.25
N GLY A 33 -20.17 -18.43 10.52
CA GLY A 33 -20.19 -17.82 11.86
C GLY A 33 -19.05 -16.84 12.17
N SER A 34 -18.00 -16.80 11.35
CA SER A 34 -16.97 -15.75 11.39
C SER A 34 -17.53 -14.46 10.79
N LYS A 35 -17.52 -13.42 11.60
CA LYS A 35 -17.99 -12.08 11.29
C LYS A 35 -16.98 -11.27 10.45
N SER A 36 -15.72 -11.73 10.37
CA SER A 36 -14.65 -11.12 9.57
C SER A 36 -14.37 -11.87 8.27
N LEU A 37 -13.97 -11.13 7.24
CA LEU A 37 -13.53 -11.64 5.94
C LEU A 37 -12.00 -11.53 5.82
N ASN A 38 -11.31 -12.64 5.57
CA ASN A 38 -9.86 -12.65 5.44
C ASN A 38 -9.43 -12.46 3.97
N ILE A 39 -8.53 -11.52 3.74
CA ILE A 39 -7.97 -11.17 2.43
C ILE A 39 -6.44 -11.21 2.47
N ALA A 40 -5.80 -11.55 1.35
CA ALA A 40 -4.35 -11.56 1.25
C ALA A 40 -3.84 -11.31 -0.16
N GLY A 41 -2.66 -10.73 -0.28
CA GLY A 41 -2.08 -10.42 -1.58
C GLY A 41 -0.90 -9.49 -1.44
N TYR A 42 -0.24 -9.22 -2.57
CA TYR A 42 0.71 -8.11 -2.61
C TYR A 42 -0.08 -6.81 -2.48
N ALA A 43 0.35 -5.90 -1.61
CA ALA A 43 -0.18 -4.55 -1.52
C ALA A 43 0.56 -3.58 -2.46
N ASN A 44 1.82 -3.92 -2.76
CA ASN A 44 2.58 -3.35 -3.87
C ASN A 44 3.66 -4.36 -4.31
N THR A 45 4.01 -4.30 -5.60
CA THR A 45 5.16 -4.99 -6.18
C THR A 45 6.27 -4.00 -6.53
N ILE A 46 7.51 -4.48 -6.63
CA ILE A 46 8.68 -3.67 -7.01
C ILE A 46 8.76 -3.35 -8.52
N THR A 47 7.67 -3.56 -9.25
CA THR A 47 7.57 -3.27 -10.68
C THR A 47 7.17 -1.81 -10.88
N LYS A 48 7.56 -1.23 -12.02
CA LYS A 48 7.17 0.12 -12.39
C LYS A 48 5.65 0.26 -12.39
N ASP A 49 5.16 1.26 -11.67
CA ASP A 49 3.73 1.51 -11.56
C ASP A 49 3.19 2.39 -12.69
N ARG A 50 1.88 2.64 -12.67
CA ARG A 50 1.20 3.47 -13.67
C ARG A 50 1.65 4.94 -13.67
N ALA A 51 2.26 5.41 -12.59
CA ALA A 51 2.82 6.76 -12.48
C ALA A 51 4.31 6.80 -12.89
N GLY A 52 4.89 5.64 -13.19
CA GLY A 52 6.30 5.50 -13.56
C GLY A 52 7.24 5.35 -12.37
N ASP A 53 6.71 5.14 -11.17
CA ASP A 53 7.49 5.01 -9.95
C ASP A 53 7.81 3.53 -9.68
N VAL A 54 8.98 3.25 -9.09
CA VAL A 54 9.37 1.94 -8.57
C VAL A 54 9.71 2.08 -7.10
N VAL A 55 8.95 1.44 -6.20
CA VAL A 55 9.33 1.36 -4.79
C VAL A 55 10.15 0.11 -4.55
N THR A 56 11.39 0.28 -4.08
CA THR A 56 12.29 -0.85 -3.85
C THR A 56 11.85 -1.72 -2.68
N ALA A 57 12.19 -3.02 -2.69
CA ALA A 57 11.93 -3.91 -1.56
C ALA A 57 12.59 -3.41 -0.27
N GLN A 58 13.78 -2.79 -0.37
CA GLN A 58 14.46 -2.20 0.79
C GLN A 58 13.69 -0.99 1.35
N ALA A 59 13.13 -0.14 0.49
CA ALA A 59 12.27 0.96 0.92
C ALA A 59 11.06 0.42 1.71
N TRP A 60 10.39 -0.63 1.21
CA TRP A 60 9.29 -1.27 1.92
C TRP A 60 9.72 -1.89 3.25
N ALA A 61 10.82 -2.63 3.27
CA ALA A 61 11.32 -3.29 4.48
C ALA A 61 11.55 -2.29 5.62
N LYS A 62 12.05 -1.10 5.30
CA LYS A 62 12.21 -0.02 6.28
C LYS A 62 10.89 0.70 6.59
N GLY A 63 10.09 1.00 5.57
CA GLY A 63 8.92 1.85 5.71
C GLY A 63 7.78 1.26 6.53
N VAL A 64 7.66 -0.07 6.58
CA VAL A 64 6.60 -0.76 7.31
C VAL A 64 6.80 -0.77 8.83
N GLU A 65 7.99 -0.48 9.33
CA GLU A 65 8.34 -0.71 10.74
C GLU A 65 7.47 0.08 11.72
N ASN A 66 7.18 1.36 11.42
CA ASN A 66 6.27 2.16 12.25
C ASN A 66 4.82 1.65 12.16
N TYR A 67 4.37 1.32 10.94
CA TYR A 67 3.01 0.81 10.70
C TYR A 67 2.72 -0.51 11.43
N ARG A 68 3.73 -1.39 11.61
CA ARG A 68 3.58 -2.66 12.37
C ARG A 68 3.06 -2.45 13.80
N ARG A 69 3.29 -1.27 14.41
CA ARG A 69 2.81 -0.95 15.76
C ARG A 69 1.29 -0.83 15.82
N ASN A 70 0.66 -0.33 14.75
CA ASN A 70 -0.79 -0.23 14.64
C ASN A 70 -1.25 -0.39 13.18
N PRO A 71 -1.29 -1.64 12.66
CA PRO A 71 -1.50 -1.92 11.25
C PRO A 71 -3.00 -1.86 10.86
N VAL A 72 -3.58 -0.67 10.90
CA VAL A 72 -5.00 -0.43 10.61
C VAL A 72 -5.28 -0.53 9.11
N LEU A 73 -6.27 -1.33 8.74
CA LEU A 73 -6.80 -1.36 7.38
C LEU A 73 -7.85 -0.26 7.22
N LEU A 74 -7.62 0.68 6.29
CA LEU A 74 -8.51 1.81 6.03
C LEU A 74 -9.30 1.62 4.74
N TYR A 75 -10.53 2.16 4.70
CA TYR A 75 -11.28 2.26 3.46
C TYR A 75 -10.90 3.56 2.73
N GLN A 76 -10.45 3.44 1.48
CA GLN A 76 -10.15 4.59 0.60
C GLN A 76 -9.18 5.63 1.19
N HIS A 77 -8.20 5.19 2.01
CA HIS A 77 -7.23 6.05 2.70
C HIS A 77 -7.86 7.08 3.66
N LYS A 78 -9.10 6.85 4.08
CA LYS A 78 -9.79 7.70 5.05
C LYS A 78 -9.46 7.25 6.46
N HIS A 79 -8.68 8.05 7.19
CA HIS A 79 -8.20 7.72 8.54
C HIS A 79 -9.32 7.60 9.59
N ASP A 80 -10.47 8.20 9.32
CA ASP A 80 -11.71 8.09 10.11
C ASP A 80 -12.55 6.84 9.77
N ASN A 81 -12.17 6.06 8.75
CA ASN A 81 -12.90 4.88 8.30
C ASN A 81 -12.04 3.59 8.39
N PRO A 82 -11.69 3.12 9.61
CA PRO A 82 -11.06 1.82 9.79
C PRO A 82 -12.05 0.69 9.44
N ILE A 83 -11.60 -0.27 8.64
CA ILE A 83 -12.41 -1.42 8.19
C ILE A 83 -11.83 -2.75 8.63
N GLY A 84 -10.69 -2.77 9.31
CA GLY A 84 -10.05 -3.99 9.72
C GLY A 84 -8.61 -3.79 10.19
N ARG A 85 -7.85 -4.88 10.17
CA ARG A 85 -6.44 -4.90 10.57
C ARG A 85 -5.64 -5.77 9.62
N VAL A 86 -4.40 -5.38 9.36
CA VAL A 86 -3.42 -6.23 8.70
C VAL A 86 -2.73 -7.09 9.77
N ASP A 87 -2.93 -8.40 9.68
CA ASP A 87 -2.42 -9.39 10.64
C ASP A 87 -0.98 -9.79 10.37
N LYS A 88 -0.59 -9.79 9.09
CA LYS A 88 0.76 -10.15 8.67
C LYS A 88 1.24 -9.24 7.54
N ILE A 89 2.50 -8.82 7.64
CA ILE A 89 3.20 -8.05 6.62
C ILE A 89 4.55 -8.73 6.37
N THR A 90 4.74 -9.23 5.15
CA THR A 90 6.00 -9.80 4.67
C THR A 90 6.52 -8.93 3.55
N VAL A 91 7.78 -8.50 3.65
CA VAL A 91 8.47 -7.84 2.54
C VAL A 91 9.45 -8.84 1.94
N ASP A 92 9.36 -9.06 0.63
CA ASP A 92 10.24 -9.95 -0.11
C ASP A 92 10.69 -9.31 -1.44
N LYS A 93 11.35 -10.12 -2.28
CA LYS A 93 11.84 -9.67 -3.59
C LYS A 93 10.75 -9.26 -4.59
N LYS A 94 9.49 -9.66 -4.36
CA LYS A 94 8.36 -9.27 -5.20
C LYS A 94 7.75 -7.95 -4.73
N GLY A 95 7.75 -7.70 -3.42
CA GLY A 95 7.28 -6.44 -2.83
C GLY A 95 6.76 -6.63 -1.41
N ILE A 96 5.66 -5.96 -1.08
CA ILE A 96 5.00 -6.06 0.22
C ILE A 96 3.77 -6.96 0.08
N PHE A 97 3.80 -8.11 0.75
CA PHE A 97 2.69 -9.04 0.87
C PHE A 97 1.99 -8.86 2.22
N VAL A 98 0.66 -8.81 2.20
CA VAL A 98 -0.16 -8.63 3.40
C VAL A 98 -1.22 -9.71 3.54
N GLU A 99 -1.55 -10.04 4.78
CA GLU A 99 -2.74 -10.80 5.15
C GLU A 99 -3.54 -9.94 6.13
N ALA A 100 -4.83 -9.76 5.89
CA ALA A 100 -5.67 -8.85 6.65
C ALA A 100 -7.07 -9.42 6.90
N ALA A 101 -7.67 -8.99 8.00
CA ALA A 101 -9.04 -9.29 8.37
C ALA A 101 -9.90 -8.02 8.21
N VAL A 102 -10.92 -8.10 7.36
CA VAL A 102 -11.97 -7.08 7.21
C VAL A 102 -13.05 -7.34 8.25
N SER A 103 -13.33 -6.34 9.09
CA SER A 103 -14.31 -6.39 10.17
C SER A 103 -15.75 -6.54 9.66
N GLU A 104 -16.65 -7.09 10.47
CA GLU A 104 -18.11 -7.04 10.24
C GLU A 104 -18.65 -5.61 10.25
N ALA A 105 -18.05 -4.73 11.07
CA ALA A 105 -18.46 -3.33 11.13
C ALA A 105 -18.27 -2.64 9.78
N ALA A 106 -17.26 -3.05 8.99
CA ALA A 106 -17.05 -2.54 7.65
C ALA A 106 -18.20 -2.90 6.70
N GLU A 107 -18.82 -4.06 6.88
CA GLU A 107 -20.02 -4.44 6.14
C GLU A 107 -21.19 -3.53 6.52
N LYS A 108 -21.46 -3.36 7.81
CA LYS A 108 -22.58 -2.54 8.29
C LYS A 108 -22.48 -1.08 7.88
N ASN A 109 -21.28 -0.53 7.87
CA ASN A 109 -21.06 0.89 7.61
C ASN A 109 -20.92 1.22 6.12
N HIS A 110 -20.34 0.30 5.33
CA HIS A 110 -19.91 0.59 3.96
C HIS A 110 -20.09 -0.57 2.96
N GLY A 111 -20.66 -1.71 3.37
CA GLY A 111 -20.84 -2.87 2.50
C GLY A 111 -19.53 -3.50 2.02
N VAL A 112 -18.42 -3.31 2.74
CA VAL A 112 -17.09 -3.67 2.21
C VAL A 112 -16.95 -5.16 1.91
N GLN A 113 -17.46 -6.05 2.76
CA GLN A 113 -17.29 -7.49 2.52
C GLN A 113 -18.09 -7.93 1.29
N THR A 114 -19.29 -7.36 1.10
CA THR A 114 -20.10 -7.58 -0.10
C THR A 114 -19.39 -7.05 -1.35
N LEU A 115 -18.92 -5.81 -1.33
CA LEU A 115 -18.18 -5.21 -2.46
C LEU A 115 -16.91 -5.99 -2.83
N ILE A 116 -16.26 -6.64 -1.87
CA ILE A 116 -15.13 -7.53 -2.12
C ILE A 116 -15.59 -8.83 -2.80
N LYS A 117 -16.64 -9.48 -2.30
CA LYS A 117 -17.19 -10.72 -2.88
C LYS A 117 -17.70 -10.51 -4.30
N ASP A 118 -18.26 -9.35 -4.58
CA ASP A 118 -18.75 -8.96 -5.91
C ASP A 118 -17.62 -8.57 -6.88
N GLY A 119 -16.38 -8.47 -6.38
CA GLY A 119 -15.20 -8.11 -7.17
C GLY A 119 -15.07 -6.61 -7.50
N ALA A 120 -15.96 -5.78 -6.96
CA ALA A 120 -15.88 -4.31 -7.09
C ALA A 120 -14.65 -3.74 -6.35
N LEU A 121 -14.36 -4.29 -5.15
CA LEU A 121 -13.13 -4.04 -4.41
C LEU A 121 -12.22 -5.26 -4.52
N LYS A 122 -11.20 -5.17 -5.38
CA LYS A 122 -10.35 -6.32 -5.74
C LYS A 122 -8.86 -6.11 -5.50
N SER A 123 -8.46 -4.93 -5.04
CA SER A 123 -7.05 -4.59 -4.86
C SER A 123 -6.77 -3.88 -3.55
N PHE A 124 -5.54 -4.08 -3.05
CA PHE A 124 -4.99 -3.26 -1.97
C PHE A 124 -4.52 -1.90 -2.48
N SER A 125 -4.37 -0.97 -1.55
CA SER A 125 -3.70 0.31 -1.79
C SER A 125 -2.84 0.67 -0.58
N VAL A 126 -1.65 1.21 -0.82
CA VAL A 126 -0.68 1.56 0.24
C VAL A 126 -0.53 3.07 0.31
N GLY A 127 -0.95 3.68 1.41
CA GLY A 127 -0.64 5.07 1.72
C GLY A 127 0.75 5.15 2.35
N PHE A 128 1.62 5.99 1.82
CA PHE A 128 2.96 6.19 2.36
C PHE A 128 3.50 7.57 2.00
N ARG A 129 4.56 7.99 2.70
CA ARG A 129 5.34 9.17 2.39
C ARG A 129 6.68 8.79 1.80
N VAL A 130 7.06 9.43 0.69
CA VAL A 130 8.40 9.30 0.11
C VAL A 130 9.40 10.09 0.94
N LYS A 131 10.48 9.44 1.35
CA LYS A 131 11.57 10.02 2.15
C LYS A 131 12.81 10.28 1.29
N ASP A 132 13.09 9.39 0.34
CA ASP A 132 14.19 9.53 -0.62
C ASP A 132 13.90 8.75 -1.90
N GLY A 133 14.55 9.16 -2.99
CA GLY A 133 14.51 8.47 -4.27
C GLY A 133 15.41 9.11 -5.32
N LYS A 134 15.57 8.40 -6.43
CA LYS A 134 16.43 8.77 -7.54
C LYS A 134 15.65 8.68 -8.84
N TYR A 135 15.66 9.76 -9.60
CA TYR A 135 15.12 9.78 -10.94
C TYR A 135 16.13 9.23 -11.93
N ASN A 136 15.71 8.28 -12.76
CA ASN A 136 16.45 7.75 -13.89
C ASN A 136 15.84 8.31 -15.18
N SER A 137 16.61 9.12 -15.90
CA SER A 137 16.14 9.77 -17.13
C SER A 137 16.13 8.84 -18.33
N ASN A 138 16.86 7.72 -18.29
CA ASN A 138 16.98 6.83 -19.45
C ASN A 138 15.71 6.01 -19.67
N ASP A 139 14.98 5.71 -18.59
CA ASP A 139 13.76 4.91 -18.61
C ASP A 139 12.55 5.67 -18.03
N ASP A 140 12.70 6.98 -17.77
CA ASP A 140 11.70 7.84 -17.13
C ASP A 140 11.10 7.21 -15.86
N THR A 141 11.98 6.73 -14.97
CA THR A 141 11.58 6.02 -13.74
C THR A 141 12.01 6.79 -12.51
N MET A 142 11.08 6.99 -11.57
CA MET A 142 11.42 7.43 -10.22
C MET A 142 11.63 6.20 -9.32
N MET A 143 12.88 5.89 -9.00
CA MET A 143 13.23 4.82 -8.08
C MET A 143 13.17 5.33 -6.63
N ILE A 144 12.14 4.93 -5.91
CA ILE A 144 11.90 5.29 -4.52
C ILE A 144 12.67 4.32 -3.61
N THR A 145 13.61 4.88 -2.84
CA THR A 145 14.55 4.12 -2.01
C THR A 145 14.32 4.25 -0.51
N ASP A 146 13.45 5.16 -0.09
CA ASP A 146 13.05 5.30 1.32
C ASP A 146 11.60 5.81 1.40
N VAL A 147 10.79 5.14 2.22
CA VAL A 147 9.38 5.47 2.46
C VAL A 147 9.04 5.29 3.94
N GLU A 148 7.91 5.85 4.35
CA GLU A 148 7.32 5.67 5.67
C GLU A 148 5.81 5.47 5.53
N LEU A 149 5.28 4.40 6.13
CA LEU A 149 3.85 4.13 6.25
C LEU A 149 3.30 4.69 7.57
#